data_AF-A0A1G3L060-F1
#
_entry.id   AF-A0A1G3L060-F1
#
_cell.length_a   1.000
_cell.length_b   1.000
_cell.length_c   1.000
_cell.angle_alpha   90.00
_cell.angle_beta   90.00
_cell.angle_gamma   90.00
#
_symmetry.space_group_name_H-M   'P 1'
#
loop_
_entity.id
_entity.type
_entity.pdbx_description
1 polymer ?
#
loop_
_entity_poly.entity_id
_entity_poly.type
_entity_poly.pdbx_seq_one_letter_code
_entity_poly.pdbx_strand_id
1 'polypeptide(L)'
;MKKLIFPLFFFLFISYPLSLSAQDEFYETIRNEFQGIKKQYDTFKTFPVRMKILTEFFTEIAKIFYEKTKENSTISSFYDQGIAEAFIDTTLFLNFFEDKIYEGQLIKVFGHGLQKTIPSLRQAILQISRQKQYSYFNLEDWDKKKFLDTFFESLLILIRQNLDKMEKSSDETLLFLSGYMGGLSFYIGFNRFFDNQIQLDALTEIFVQLARPQEKKSK
;
A
#
# COMPACT_ATOMS: atom_id res chain seq x y z
N MET A 1 -2.21 10.32 -24.04
CA MET A 1 -2.78 9.94 -22.72
C MET A 1 -2.64 11.14 -21.79
N LYS A 2 -3.75 11.76 -21.39
CA LYS A 2 -3.75 13.01 -20.58
C LYS A 2 -3.32 12.70 -19.14
N LYS A 3 -2.12 13.15 -18.75
CA LYS A 3 -1.51 13.06 -17.41
C LYS A 3 -2.09 14.08 -16.42
N LEU A 4 -3.41 14.23 -16.31
CA LEU A 4 -4.00 15.42 -15.66
C LEU A 4 -4.99 15.15 -14.53
N ILE A 5 -5.12 13.91 -14.08
CA ILE A 5 -6.02 13.54 -12.98
C ILE A 5 -5.27 13.51 -11.62
N PHE A 6 -4.01 13.06 -11.61
CA PHE A 6 -3.20 12.96 -10.40
C PHE A 6 -2.84 14.29 -9.68
N PRO A 7 -2.60 15.42 -10.36
CA PRO A 7 -2.27 16.67 -9.66
C PRO A 7 -3.44 17.28 -8.88
N LEU A 8 -4.69 16.90 -9.19
CA LEU A 8 -5.87 17.39 -8.47
C LEU A 8 -5.99 16.74 -7.08
N PHE A 9 -5.52 15.49 -6.95
CA PHE A 9 -5.38 14.76 -5.69
C PHE A 9 -4.47 15.48 -4.68
N PHE A 10 -3.42 16.16 -5.18
CA PHE A 10 -2.42 16.87 -4.39
C PHE A 10 -3.05 17.99 -3.53
N PHE A 11 -4.08 18.67 -4.05
CA PHE A 11 -4.72 19.78 -3.35
C PHE A 11 -5.72 19.34 -2.27
N LEU A 12 -6.32 18.15 -2.40
CA LEU A 12 -7.32 17.64 -1.46
C LEU A 12 -6.71 16.93 -0.25
N PHE A 13 -5.47 16.43 -0.35
CA PHE A 13 -4.83 15.62 0.68
C PHE A 13 -4.11 16.42 1.77
N ILE A 14 -3.61 17.63 1.45
CA ILE A 14 -2.69 18.42 2.29
C ILE A 14 -3.44 19.43 3.18
N SER A 15 -4.65 19.80 2.79
CA SER A 15 -5.43 20.81 3.48
C SER A 15 -6.87 20.34 3.61
N TYR A 16 -7.33 19.97 4.80
CA TYR A 16 -8.53 20.56 5.43
C TYR A 16 -9.04 19.72 6.61
N PRO A 17 -9.41 20.36 7.74
CA PRO A 17 -10.54 19.86 8.54
C PRO A 17 -11.78 20.02 7.67
N LEU A 18 -12.13 18.97 6.92
CA LEU A 18 -13.24 19.03 5.97
C LEU A 18 -14.55 19.21 6.76
N SER A 19 -15.27 20.30 6.49
CA SER A 19 -16.70 20.39 6.78
C SER A 19 -17.42 19.16 6.18
N LEU A 20 -18.58 18.79 6.70
CA LEU A 20 -19.37 17.65 6.20
C LEU A 20 -19.50 17.66 4.65
N SER A 21 -19.78 18.82 4.06
CA SER A 21 -19.90 18.99 2.61
C SER A 21 -18.60 18.71 1.84
N ALA A 22 -17.45 19.05 2.41
CA ALA A 22 -16.15 18.84 1.78
C ALA A 22 -15.66 17.38 1.98
N GLN A 23 -16.14 16.69 3.03
CA GLN A 23 -15.91 15.25 3.21
C GLN A 23 -16.65 14.44 2.14
N ASP A 24 -17.88 14.82 1.81
CA ASP A 24 -18.66 14.15 0.76
C ASP A 24 -18.01 14.33 -0.62
N GLU A 25 -17.54 15.54 -0.95
CA GLU A 25 -16.84 15.81 -2.22
C GLU A 25 -15.51 15.04 -2.32
N PHE A 26 -14.77 14.95 -1.21
CA PHE A 26 -13.57 14.13 -1.13
C PHE A 26 -13.89 12.64 -1.34
N TYR A 27 -14.91 12.12 -0.66
CA TYR A 27 -15.38 10.74 -0.82
C TYR A 27 -15.76 10.42 -2.26
N GLU A 28 -16.53 11.31 -2.90
CA GLU A 28 -16.94 11.16 -4.30
C GLU A 28 -15.74 11.20 -5.25
N THR A 29 -14.76 12.06 -4.99
CA THR A 29 -13.53 12.09 -5.78
C THR A 29 -12.79 10.75 -5.72
N ILE A 30 -12.57 10.20 -4.52
CA ILE A 30 -11.91 8.90 -4.33
C ILE A 30 -12.70 7.78 -5.03
N ARG A 31 -14.03 7.80 -4.87
CA ARG A 31 -14.94 6.83 -5.49
C ARG A 31 -14.82 6.85 -7.02
N ASN A 32 -14.85 8.03 -7.63
CA ASN A 32 -14.69 8.20 -9.08
C ASN A 32 -13.33 7.70 -9.58
N GLU A 33 -12.28 7.90 -8.81
CA GLU A 33 -10.93 7.46 -9.14
C GLU A 33 -10.81 5.94 -9.12
N PHE A 34 -11.32 5.30 -8.07
CA PHE A 34 -11.35 3.84 -7.99
C PHE A 34 -12.22 3.22 -9.09
N GLN A 35 -13.35 3.84 -9.46
CA GLN A 35 -14.13 3.44 -10.63
C GLN A 35 -13.35 3.59 -11.93
N GLY A 36 -12.62 4.71 -12.10
CA GLY A 36 -11.76 4.96 -13.25
C GLY A 36 -10.68 3.90 -13.40
N ILE A 37 -10.02 3.53 -12.30
CA ILE A 37 -9.00 2.48 -12.27
C ILE A 37 -9.63 1.12 -12.56
N LYS A 38 -10.79 0.80 -11.97
CA LYS A 38 -11.53 -0.45 -12.25
C LYS A 38 -11.90 -0.57 -13.72
N LYS A 39 -12.39 0.51 -14.34
CA LYS A 39 -12.68 0.51 -15.77
C LYS A 39 -11.44 0.21 -16.60
N GLN A 40 -10.29 0.79 -16.25
CA GLN A 40 -9.03 0.47 -16.94
C GLN A 40 -8.63 -1.00 -16.72
N TYR A 41 -8.68 -1.48 -15.48
CA TYR A 41 -8.39 -2.87 -15.12
C TYR A 41 -9.27 -3.87 -15.88
N ASP A 42 -10.57 -3.62 -15.98
CA ASP A 42 -11.53 -4.48 -16.67
C ASP A 42 -11.35 -4.44 -18.19
N THR A 43 -10.86 -3.30 -18.73
CA THR A 43 -10.55 -3.14 -20.16
C THR A 43 -9.37 -4.02 -20.58
N PHE A 44 -8.36 -4.17 -19.73
CA PHE A 44 -7.18 -4.99 -20.04
C PHE A 44 -7.32 -6.40 -19.47
N LYS A 45 -7.28 -7.41 -20.34
CA LYS A 45 -7.48 -8.81 -19.94
C LYS A 45 -6.23 -9.53 -19.46
N THR A 46 -5.03 -9.01 -19.77
CA THR A 46 -3.78 -9.70 -19.42
C THR A 46 -3.28 -9.28 -18.04
N PHE A 47 -2.84 -10.27 -17.26
CA PHE A 47 -2.33 -10.06 -15.92
C PHE A 47 -1.16 -9.07 -15.86
N PRO A 48 -0.18 -9.08 -16.80
CA PRO A 48 0.93 -8.11 -16.79
C PRO A 48 0.50 -6.65 -16.93
N VAL A 49 -0.56 -6.37 -17.69
CA VAL A 49 -1.07 -5.00 -17.87
C VAL A 49 -1.80 -4.53 -16.63
N ARG A 50 -2.59 -5.41 -16.00
CA ARG A 50 -3.23 -5.15 -14.71
C ARG A 50 -2.21 -4.84 -13.62
N MET A 51 -1.13 -5.60 -13.57
CA MET A 51 0.00 -5.37 -12.66
C MET A 51 0.68 -4.01 -12.89
N LYS A 52 0.79 -3.56 -14.14
CA LYS A 52 1.32 -2.23 -14.45
C LYS A 52 0.44 -1.11 -13.88
N ILE A 53 -0.88 -1.22 -14.00
CA ILE A 53 -1.83 -0.25 -13.45
C ILE A 53 -1.68 -0.18 -11.92
N LEU A 54 -1.60 -1.34 -11.26
CA LEU A 54 -1.38 -1.43 -9.81
C LEU A 54 -0.07 -0.75 -9.40
N THR A 55 1.03 -1.09 -10.06
CA THR A 55 2.36 -0.51 -9.79
C THR A 55 2.36 1.01 -9.92
N GLU A 56 1.78 1.56 -10.99
CA GLU A 56 1.69 3.01 -11.18
C GLU A 56 0.86 3.66 -10.08
N PHE A 57 -0.30 3.08 -9.77
CA PHE A 57 -1.20 3.59 -8.73
C PHE A 57 -0.55 3.63 -7.33
N PHE A 58 0.03 2.51 -6.88
CA PHE A 58 0.70 2.46 -5.57
C PHE A 58 1.91 3.38 -5.49
N THR A 59 2.67 3.53 -6.59
CA THR A 59 3.81 4.45 -6.64
C THR A 59 3.37 5.89 -6.42
N GLU A 60 2.27 6.33 -7.05
CA GLU A 60 1.78 7.69 -6.87
C GLU A 60 1.22 7.93 -5.47
N ILE A 61 0.45 6.97 -4.92
CA ILE A 61 -0.06 7.10 -3.54
C ILE A 61 1.10 7.17 -2.54
N ALA A 62 2.15 6.37 -2.73
CA ALA A 62 3.32 6.41 -1.84
C ALA A 62 3.96 7.81 -1.76
N LYS A 63 4.05 8.52 -2.89
CA LYS A 63 4.57 9.90 -2.93
C LYS A 63 3.74 10.82 -2.05
N ILE A 64 2.41 10.72 -2.12
CA ILE A 64 1.49 11.53 -1.33
C ILE A 64 1.73 11.34 0.17
N PHE A 65 1.82 10.08 0.62
CA PHE A 65 2.09 9.80 2.03
C PHE A 65 3.49 10.28 2.44
N TYR A 66 4.52 10.15 1.59
CA TYR A 66 5.84 10.70 1.90
C TYR A 66 5.88 12.22 1.95
N GLU A 67 5.15 12.92 1.08
CA GLU A 67 5.07 14.38 1.14
C GLU A 67 4.46 14.82 2.47
N LYS A 68 3.39 14.14 2.93
CA LYS A 68 2.81 14.36 4.26
C LYS A 68 3.82 14.18 5.40
N THR A 69 4.72 13.20 5.32
CA THR A 69 5.77 13.02 6.36
C THR A 69 6.75 14.18 6.45
N LYS A 70 7.00 14.90 5.34
CA LYS A 70 7.92 16.03 5.30
C LYS A 70 7.29 17.31 5.85
N GLU A 71 5.97 17.42 5.71
CA GLU A 71 5.21 18.60 6.11
C GLU A 71 4.85 18.57 7.60
N ASN A 72 4.64 17.39 8.18
CA ASN A 72 4.23 17.21 9.57
C ASN A 72 5.32 16.52 10.40
N SER A 73 6.03 17.27 11.25
CA SER A 73 7.01 16.72 12.21
C SER A 73 6.36 16.17 13.49
N THR A 74 5.18 15.54 13.36
CA THR A 74 4.42 14.94 14.47
C THR A 74 4.68 13.44 14.55
N ILE A 75 4.38 12.83 15.70
CA ILE A 75 4.49 11.37 15.87
C ILE A 75 3.63 10.57 14.87
N SER A 76 2.56 11.16 14.36
CA SER A 76 1.71 10.58 13.31
C SER A 76 2.45 10.41 11.96
N SER A 77 3.53 11.14 11.72
CA SER A 77 4.34 11.00 10.49
C SER A 77 4.95 9.61 10.34
N PHE A 78 5.21 8.89 11.45
CA PHE A 78 5.69 7.51 11.39
C PHE A 78 4.63 6.57 10.80
N TYR A 79 3.35 6.81 11.07
CA TYR A 79 2.25 6.05 10.47
C TYR A 79 2.16 6.28 8.96
N ASP A 80 2.19 7.55 8.54
CA ASP A 80 2.20 7.93 7.11
C ASP A 80 3.43 7.36 6.39
N GLN A 81 4.60 7.39 7.03
CA GLN A 81 5.82 6.77 6.52
C GLN A 81 5.66 5.26 6.35
N GLY A 82 5.04 4.58 7.32
CA GLY A 82 4.73 3.16 7.24
C GLY A 82 3.87 2.82 6.02
N ILE A 83 2.81 3.61 5.77
CA ILE A 83 1.96 3.44 4.59
C ILE A 83 2.75 3.64 3.29
N ALA A 84 3.53 4.72 3.19
CA ALA A 84 4.32 5.02 2.01
C ALA A 84 5.32 3.89 1.67
N GLU A 85 6.03 3.39 2.69
CA GLU A 85 6.97 2.28 2.55
C GLU A 85 6.25 1.00 2.10
N ALA A 86 5.07 0.70 2.66
CA ALA A 86 4.30 -0.48 2.25
C ALA A 86 3.88 -0.43 0.77
N PHE A 87 3.50 0.74 0.24
CA PHE A 87 3.16 0.89 -1.18
C PHE A 87 4.36 0.76 -2.11
N ILE A 88 5.52 1.28 -1.70
CA ILE A 88 6.76 1.09 -2.47
C ILE A 88 7.20 -0.36 -2.44
N ASP A 89 7.20 -0.98 -1.27
CA ASP A 89 7.59 -2.38 -1.10
C ASP A 89 6.64 -3.32 -1.85
N THR A 90 5.34 -3.04 -1.84
CA THR A 90 4.35 -3.72 -2.68
C THR A 90 4.77 -3.63 -4.14
N THR A 91 5.03 -2.42 -4.64
CA THR A 91 5.46 -2.20 -6.03
C THR A 91 6.75 -2.96 -6.38
N LEU A 92 7.71 -2.99 -5.46
CA LEU A 92 8.95 -3.74 -5.61
C LEU A 92 8.70 -5.25 -5.69
N PHE A 93 7.84 -5.80 -4.83
CA PHE A 93 7.49 -7.23 -4.88
C PHE A 93 6.75 -7.60 -6.16
N LEU A 94 5.78 -6.78 -6.58
CA LEU A 94 5.07 -6.97 -7.84
C LEU A 94 6.04 -7.02 -9.03
N ASN A 95 7.03 -6.13 -9.07
CA ASN A 95 8.06 -6.14 -10.12
C ASN A 95 9.04 -7.30 -9.99
N PHE A 96 9.38 -7.72 -8.77
CA PHE A 96 10.29 -8.84 -8.52
C PHE A 96 9.71 -10.18 -8.96
N PHE A 97 8.43 -10.43 -8.65
CA PHE A 97 7.74 -11.64 -9.09
C PHE A 97 7.56 -11.66 -10.61
N GLU A 98 7.36 -10.51 -11.23
CA GLU A 98 7.27 -10.37 -12.69
C GLU A 98 8.64 -10.31 -13.42
N ASP A 99 9.75 -10.58 -12.73
CA ASP A 99 11.12 -10.55 -13.27
C ASP A 99 11.55 -9.22 -13.89
N LYS A 100 10.91 -8.13 -13.47
CA LYS A 100 11.24 -6.76 -13.92
C LYS A 100 12.37 -6.16 -13.11
N ILE A 101 12.65 -6.71 -11.94
CA ILE A 101 13.83 -6.42 -11.12
C ILE A 101 14.43 -7.73 -10.63
N TYR A 102 15.76 -7.81 -10.62
CA TYR A 102 16.45 -8.98 -10.09
C TYR A 102 16.56 -8.92 -8.57
N GLU A 103 16.82 -10.07 -7.95
CA GLU A 103 16.87 -10.22 -6.48
C GLU A 103 17.86 -9.25 -5.80
N GLY A 104 19.04 -9.06 -6.38
CA GLY A 104 20.04 -8.13 -5.85
C GLY A 104 19.61 -6.66 -5.91
N GLN A 105 18.70 -6.27 -6.80
CA GLN A 105 18.04 -4.96 -6.75
C GLN A 105 17.06 -4.91 -5.59
N LEU A 106 16.18 -5.92 -5.48
CA LEU A 106 15.22 -6.00 -4.37
C LEU A 106 15.93 -5.87 -3.02
N ILE A 107 17.00 -6.64 -2.78
CA ILE A 107 17.77 -6.60 -1.53
C ILE A 107 18.38 -5.22 -1.23
N LYS A 108 18.67 -4.41 -2.26
CA LYS A 108 19.24 -3.07 -2.05
C LYS A 108 18.19 -2.03 -1.68
N VAL A 109 16.97 -2.14 -2.21
CA VAL A 109 15.96 -1.08 -2.10
C VAL A 109 14.78 -1.45 -1.20
N PHE A 110 14.47 -2.73 -1.02
CA PHE A 110 13.33 -3.18 -0.23
C PHE A 110 13.46 -2.79 1.23
N GLY A 111 12.34 -2.29 1.77
CA GLY A 111 12.11 -2.11 3.20
C GLY A 111 13.19 -1.25 3.84
N HIS A 112 13.52 -0.10 3.25
CA HIS A 112 14.50 0.81 3.84
C HIS A 112 14.00 1.37 5.18
N GLY A 113 12.71 1.72 5.26
CA GLY A 113 12.04 2.04 6.52
C GLY A 113 12.12 0.87 7.49
N LEU A 114 11.75 -0.34 7.06
CA LEU A 114 11.86 -1.55 7.88
C LEU A 114 13.29 -1.85 8.32
N GLN A 115 14.31 -1.58 7.50
CA GLN A 115 15.70 -1.80 7.86
C GLN A 115 16.11 -0.94 9.05
N LYS A 116 15.65 0.31 9.06
CA LYS A 116 15.94 1.27 10.12
C LYS A 116 15.17 0.95 11.39
N THR A 117 13.90 0.59 11.25
CA THR A 117 13.00 0.38 12.40
C THR A 117 13.15 -1.03 12.97
N ILE A 118 13.11 -2.06 12.13
CA ILE A 118 13.08 -3.48 12.51
C ILE A 118 13.85 -4.35 11.50
N PRO A 119 15.20 -4.37 11.58
CA PRO A 119 16.03 -5.11 10.63
C PRO A 119 15.67 -6.61 10.51
N SER A 120 15.27 -7.24 11.62
CA SER A 120 14.91 -8.67 11.64
C SER A 120 13.67 -8.99 10.82
N LEU A 121 12.64 -8.13 10.88
CA LEU A 121 11.42 -8.26 10.09
C LEU A 121 11.73 -8.11 8.59
N ARG A 122 12.56 -7.14 8.22
CA ARG A 122 13.03 -7.00 6.83
C ARG A 122 13.69 -8.27 6.32
N GLN A 123 14.59 -8.86 7.10
CA GLN A 123 15.28 -10.10 6.71
C GLN A 123 14.30 -11.27 6.55
N ALA A 124 13.34 -11.41 7.47
CA ALA A 124 12.31 -12.44 7.39
C ALA A 124 11.46 -12.28 6.10
N ILE A 125 11.06 -11.05 5.76
CA ILE A 125 10.32 -10.79 4.53
C ILE A 125 11.17 -11.14 3.30
N LEU A 126 12.43 -10.70 3.23
CA LEU A 126 13.33 -11.04 2.11
C LEU A 126 13.50 -12.55 1.94
N GLN A 127 13.61 -13.30 3.03
CA GLN A 127 13.70 -14.75 2.99
C GLN A 127 12.43 -15.38 2.42
N ILE A 128 11.25 -14.94 2.86
CA ILE A 128 9.97 -15.41 2.32
C ILE A 128 9.87 -15.10 0.83
N SER A 129 10.15 -13.87 0.41
CA SER A 129 10.06 -13.45 -0.99
C SER A 129 10.96 -14.29 -1.89
N ARG A 130 12.21 -14.56 -1.46
CA ARG A 130 13.15 -15.45 -2.17
C ARG A 130 12.61 -16.87 -2.33
N GLN A 131 12.12 -17.48 -1.24
CA GLN A 131 11.56 -18.83 -1.28
C GLN A 131 10.33 -18.92 -2.20
N LYS A 132 9.53 -17.86 -2.21
CA LYS A 132 8.28 -17.78 -2.96
C LYS A 132 8.52 -17.50 -4.46
N GLN A 133 9.60 -16.81 -4.84
CA GLN A 133 9.87 -16.43 -6.23
C GLN A 133 9.87 -17.62 -7.20
N TYR A 134 10.56 -18.72 -6.85
CA TYR A 134 10.63 -19.91 -7.71
C TYR A 134 9.24 -20.52 -7.96
N SER A 135 8.38 -20.49 -6.94
CA SER A 135 7.01 -21.00 -7.09
C SER A 135 6.21 -20.13 -8.07
N TYR A 136 6.39 -18.81 -8.04
CA TYR A 136 5.66 -17.87 -8.90
C TYR A 136 5.92 -18.08 -10.40
N PHE A 137 7.18 -18.31 -10.78
CA PHE A 137 7.58 -18.42 -12.18
C PHE A 137 6.93 -19.59 -12.93
N ASN A 138 6.55 -20.63 -12.20
CA ASN A 138 5.96 -21.84 -12.78
C ASN A 138 4.42 -21.81 -12.83
N LEU A 139 3.80 -20.69 -12.46
CA LEU A 139 2.34 -20.57 -12.41
C LEU A 139 1.77 -20.04 -13.73
N GLU A 140 0.56 -20.48 -14.06
CA GLU A 140 -0.27 -19.80 -15.06
C GLU A 140 -0.74 -18.43 -14.54
N ASP A 141 -1.14 -17.54 -15.44
CA ASP A 141 -1.48 -16.14 -15.12
C ASP A 141 -2.56 -16.00 -14.03
N TRP A 142 -3.54 -16.91 -13.98
CA TRP A 142 -4.57 -16.86 -12.94
C TRP A 142 -4.07 -17.33 -11.57
N ASP A 143 -3.18 -18.32 -11.56
CA ASP A 143 -2.56 -18.82 -10.34
C ASP A 143 -1.54 -17.82 -9.76
N LYS A 144 -0.88 -17.03 -10.62
CA LYS A 144 -0.01 -15.91 -10.21
C LYS A 144 -0.76 -14.89 -9.35
N LYS A 145 -1.98 -14.54 -9.73
CA LYS A 145 -2.81 -13.64 -8.93
C LYS A 145 -3.08 -14.22 -7.53
N LYS A 146 -3.60 -15.45 -7.47
CA LYS A 146 -3.92 -16.12 -6.20
C LYS A 146 -2.69 -16.29 -5.31
N PHE A 147 -1.54 -16.56 -5.93
CA PHE A 147 -0.27 -16.60 -5.25
C PHE A 147 0.07 -15.26 -4.60
N LEU A 148 -0.07 -14.14 -5.32
CA LEU A 148 0.24 -12.82 -4.78
C LEU A 148 -0.68 -12.47 -3.60
N ASP A 149 -1.98 -12.76 -3.71
CA ASP A 149 -2.92 -12.61 -2.58
C ASP A 149 -2.41 -13.39 -1.35
N THR A 150 -2.06 -14.66 -1.53
CA THR A 150 -1.54 -15.52 -0.45
C THR A 150 -0.21 -15.00 0.11
N PHE A 151 0.66 -14.47 -0.76
CA PHE A 151 1.95 -13.90 -0.37
C PHE A 151 1.74 -12.66 0.52
N PHE A 152 0.92 -11.70 0.10
CA PHE A 152 0.65 -10.49 0.86
C PHE A 152 -0.12 -10.78 2.17
N GLU A 153 -1.04 -11.75 2.16
CA GLU A 153 -1.68 -12.24 3.40
C GLU A 153 -0.66 -12.82 4.38
N SER A 154 0.32 -13.58 3.88
CA SER A 154 1.41 -14.12 4.70
C SER A 154 2.30 -13.01 5.28
N LEU A 155 2.57 -11.95 4.51
CA LEU A 155 3.30 -10.78 4.99
C LEU A 155 2.53 -10.08 6.11
N LEU A 156 1.21 -9.86 5.94
CA LEU A 156 0.37 -9.25 6.98
C LEU A 156 0.38 -10.05 8.29
N ILE A 157 0.27 -11.38 8.19
CA ILE A 157 0.37 -12.25 9.37
C ILE A 157 1.73 -12.06 10.06
N LEU A 158 2.83 -12.05 9.31
CA LEU A 158 4.17 -11.86 9.85
C LEU A 158 4.30 -10.48 10.54
N ILE A 159 3.80 -9.42 9.91
CA ILE A 159 3.87 -8.06 10.44
C ILE A 159 3.04 -7.95 11.72
N ARG A 160 1.81 -8.48 11.71
CA ARG A 160 0.96 -8.53 12.90
C ARG A 160 1.62 -9.26 14.06
N GLN A 161 2.20 -10.43 13.80
CA GLN A 161 2.95 -11.18 14.82
C GLN A 161 4.14 -10.39 15.38
N ASN A 162 4.78 -9.55 14.57
CA ASN A 162 5.86 -8.67 15.04
C ASN A 162 5.30 -7.49 15.86
N LEU A 163 4.21 -6.88 15.41
CA LEU A 163 3.51 -5.82 16.13
C LEU A 163 3.08 -6.30 17.53
N ASP A 164 2.47 -7.48 17.63
CA ASP A 164 2.02 -8.08 18.90
C ASP A 164 3.20 -8.35 19.85
N LYS A 165 4.38 -8.72 19.32
CA LYS A 165 5.61 -8.92 20.10
C LYS A 165 6.28 -7.61 20.52
N MET A 166 5.93 -6.51 19.87
CA MET A 166 6.54 -5.19 20.03
C MET A 166 5.69 -4.24 20.85
N GLU A 167 4.72 -4.74 21.62
CA GLU A 167 3.84 -3.93 22.47
C GLU A 167 4.60 -3.05 23.50
N LYS A 168 5.88 -3.36 23.77
CA LYS A 168 6.79 -2.56 24.61
C LYS A 168 7.82 -1.72 23.84
N SER A 169 7.74 -1.67 22.51
CA SER A 169 8.60 -0.85 21.64
C SER A 169 8.18 0.62 21.66
N SER A 170 8.95 1.49 21.00
CA SER A 170 8.59 2.91 20.89
C SER A 170 7.28 3.11 20.13
N ASP A 171 6.52 4.14 20.50
CA ASP A 171 5.31 4.57 19.79
C ASP A 171 5.58 4.78 18.29
N GLU A 172 6.76 5.31 17.94
CA GLU A 172 7.20 5.48 16.56
C GLU A 172 7.28 4.15 15.79
N THR A 173 7.83 3.10 16.43
CA THR A 173 7.92 1.76 15.85
C THR A 173 6.53 1.15 15.67
N LEU A 174 5.67 1.30 16.67
CA LEU A 174 4.30 0.79 16.63
C LEU A 174 3.46 1.49 15.56
N LEU A 175 3.57 2.82 15.46
CA LEU A 175 2.88 3.60 14.44
C LEU A 175 3.40 3.28 13.05
N PHE A 176 4.72 3.18 12.87
CA PHE A 176 5.32 2.76 11.61
C PHE A 176 4.80 1.39 11.16
N LEU A 177 4.84 0.39 12.03
CA LEU A 177 4.33 -0.95 11.72
C LEU A 177 2.83 -0.96 11.46
N SER A 178 2.05 -0.17 12.19
CA SER A 178 0.60 -0.06 11.99
C SER A 178 0.28 0.55 10.63
N GLY A 179 1.01 1.60 10.23
CA GLY A 179 0.90 2.19 8.90
C GLY A 179 1.32 1.22 7.81
N TYR A 180 2.43 0.51 8.01
CA TYR A 180 2.94 -0.49 7.07
C TYR A 180 1.93 -1.64 6.87
N MET A 181 1.33 -2.13 7.96
CA MET A 181 0.24 -3.12 7.91
C MET A 181 -1.00 -2.57 7.20
N GLY A 182 -1.36 -1.30 7.45
CA GLY A 182 -2.46 -0.61 6.79
C GLY A 182 -2.27 -0.53 5.27
N GLY A 183 -1.08 -0.13 4.81
CA GLY A 183 -0.75 -0.07 3.39
C GLY A 183 -0.80 -1.44 2.70
N LEU A 184 -0.27 -2.49 3.33
CA LEU A 184 -0.37 -3.85 2.78
C LEU A 184 -1.81 -4.38 2.78
N SER A 185 -2.59 -4.06 3.80
CA SER A 185 -4.02 -4.44 3.86
C SER A 185 -4.82 -3.75 2.76
N PHE A 186 -4.48 -2.50 2.44
CA PHE A 186 -5.08 -1.77 1.33
C PHE A 186 -4.81 -2.46 -0.01
N TYR A 187 -3.60 -2.98 -0.26
CA TYR A 187 -3.34 -3.78 -1.47
C TYR A 187 -4.34 -4.94 -1.63
N ILE A 188 -4.56 -5.71 -0.56
CA ILE A 188 -5.49 -6.85 -0.58
C ILE A 188 -6.92 -6.38 -0.83
N GLY A 189 -7.35 -5.33 -0.12
CA GLY A 189 -8.69 -4.74 -0.32
C GLY A 189 -8.89 -4.26 -1.76
N PHE A 190 -7.86 -3.65 -2.33
CA PHE A 190 -7.86 -3.14 -3.70
C PHE A 190 -7.91 -4.28 -4.72
N ASN A 191 -7.15 -5.37 -4.50
CA ASN A 191 -7.20 -6.53 -5.40
C ASN A 191 -8.57 -7.24 -5.34
N ARG A 192 -9.15 -7.37 -4.15
CA ARG A 192 -10.50 -7.91 -3.95
C ARG A 192 -11.59 -7.05 -4.59
N PHE A 193 -11.41 -5.74 -4.64
CA PHE A 193 -12.31 -4.83 -5.36
C PHE A 193 -12.31 -5.08 -6.88
N PHE A 194 -11.15 -5.35 -7.49
CA PHE A 194 -11.12 -5.71 -8.91
C PHE A 194 -11.87 -7.01 -9.20
N ASP A 195 -11.84 -7.95 -8.27
CA ASP A 195 -12.60 -9.21 -8.37
C ASP A 195 -14.07 -9.08 -7.99
N ASN A 196 -14.56 -7.88 -7.67
CA ASN A 196 -15.93 -7.63 -7.19
C ASN A 196 -16.25 -8.36 -5.86
N GLN A 197 -15.24 -8.71 -5.06
CA GLN A 197 -15.42 -9.31 -3.73
C GLN A 197 -15.63 -8.25 -2.64
N ILE A 198 -15.24 -7.01 -2.90
CA ILE A 198 -15.45 -5.86 -2.02
C ILE A 198 -16.20 -4.78 -2.82
N GLN A 199 -17.19 -4.16 -2.19
CA GLN A 199 -17.91 -3.03 -2.77
C GLN A 199 -17.02 -1.79 -2.80
N LEU A 200 -17.19 -0.97 -3.83
CA LEU A 200 -16.46 0.29 -3.99
C LEU A 200 -16.50 1.16 -2.72
N ASP A 201 -17.66 1.25 -2.09
CA ASP A 201 -17.87 2.10 -0.91
C ASP A 201 -17.04 1.65 0.29
N ALA A 202 -16.96 0.33 0.51
CA ALA A 202 -16.12 -0.24 1.56
C ALA A 202 -14.63 0.00 1.29
N LEU A 203 -14.19 -0.10 0.02
CA LEU A 203 -12.81 0.21 -0.34
C LEU A 203 -12.48 1.70 -0.16
N THR A 204 -13.39 2.58 -0.59
CA THR A 204 -13.28 4.03 -0.38
C THR A 204 -13.17 4.36 1.09
N GLU A 205 -14.02 3.74 1.93
CA GLU A 205 -13.97 3.97 3.38
C GLU A 205 -12.63 3.54 3.99
N ILE A 206 -12.12 2.36 3.64
CA ILE A 206 -10.80 1.90 4.10
C ILE A 206 -9.72 2.92 3.71
N PHE A 207 -9.72 3.38 2.45
CA PHE A 207 -8.73 4.34 1.99
C PHE A 207 -8.83 5.68 2.72
N VAL A 208 -10.03 6.20 2.91
CA VAL A 208 -10.26 7.46 3.63
C VAL A 208 -9.79 7.32 5.08
N GLN A 209 -10.05 6.19 5.74
CA GLN A 209 -9.56 5.93 7.10
C GLN A 209 -8.03 5.92 7.17
N LEU A 210 -7.35 5.33 6.18
CA LEU A 210 -5.88 5.37 6.10
C LEU A 210 -5.34 6.78 5.87
N ALA A 211 -6.05 7.58 5.08
CA ALA A 211 -5.65 8.95 4.71
C ALA A 211 -5.96 10.01 5.79
N ARG A 212 -6.86 9.69 6.74
CA ARG A 212 -7.30 10.62 7.78
C ARG A 212 -6.18 10.89 8.78
N PRO A 213 -6.03 12.14 9.24
CA PRO A 213 -5.16 12.46 10.37
C PRO A 213 -5.56 11.60 11.56
N GLN A 214 -4.62 10.84 12.11
CA GLN A 214 -4.84 10.12 13.36
C GLN A 214 -4.92 11.15 14.48
N GLU A 215 -6.14 11.55 14.85
CA GLU A 215 -6.35 12.56 15.89
C GLU A 215 -5.68 12.10 17.20
N LYS A 216 -4.86 13.00 17.77
CA LYS A 216 -4.51 12.88 19.19
C LYS A 216 -5.81 12.95 19.98
N LYS A 217 -6.22 11.83 20.58
CA LYS A 217 -7.01 11.92 21.81
C LYS A 217 -6.12 12.59 22.85
N SER A 218 -6.21 13.92 22.96
CA SER A 218 -5.76 14.61 24.16
C SER A 218 -6.53 14.01 25.33
N LYS A 219 -5.82 13.31 26.21
CA LYS A 219 -6.30 13.01 27.55
C LYS A 219 -6.27 14.28 28.40
#